data_AF-A0A9P0TSG2-F1
#
_entry.id   AF-A0A9P0TSG2-F1
#
_cell.length_a   1.000
_cell.length_b   1.000
_cell.length_c   1.000
_cell.angle_alpha   90.00
_cell.angle_beta   90.00
_cell.angle_gamma   90.00
#
_symmetry.space_group_name_H-M   'P 1'
#
loop_
_entity.id
_entity.type
_entity.pdbx_description
1 polymer ?
#
loop_
_entity_poly.entity_id
_entity_poly.type
_entity_poly.pdbx_seq_one_letter_code
_entity_poly.pdbx_strand_id
1 'polypeptide(L)'
;MCLAYAPFFNTYREYAYYQTVRNNESDTISRFGRRPTLLSAVLLEIFLGVMSSFLPDYWSFTIVRMFLGLSVGGIMVVGFVLIVEYVGGAYKDSISALFHIPFTLGHILLALFGFLIRDYVHFQLGISLATIVLLMYICILPESPRWLMATGKILRAIKQMERVAKMLV
;
A
#
# COMPACT_ATOMS: atom_id res chain seq x y z
N MET A 1 -2.21 25.49 -42.98
CA MET A 1 -2.06 25.41 -41.51
C MET A 1 -2.56 24.08 -40.90
N CYS A 2 -3.14 23.14 -41.66
CA CYS A 2 -3.62 21.84 -41.12
C CYS A 2 -2.58 20.68 -41.14
N LEU A 3 -1.42 20.83 -41.79
CA LEU A 3 -0.49 19.71 -42.00
C LEU A 3 0.53 19.49 -40.86
N ALA A 4 0.60 20.36 -39.85
CA ALA A 4 1.55 20.24 -38.75
C ALA A 4 1.04 19.38 -37.56
N TYR A 5 -0.26 19.04 -37.53
CA TYR A 5 -0.88 18.22 -36.47
C TYR A 5 -0.97 16.73 -36.81
N ALA A 6 -0.70 16.35 -38.07
CA ALA A 6 -0.70 14.96 -38.52
C ALA A 6 0.22 14.02 -37.72
N PRO A 7 1.46 14.40 -37.32
CA PRO A 7 2.30 13.50 -36.53
C PRO A 7 1.75 13.31 -35.11
N PHE A 8 1.12 14.32 -34.53
CA PHE A 8 0.54 14.27 -33.18
C PHE A 8 -0.68 13.33 -33.12
N PHE A 9 -1.61 13.43 -34.08
CA PHE A 9 -2.77 12.54 -34.12
C PHE A 9 -2.38 11.07 -34.35
N ASN A 10 -1.30 10.83 -35.11
CA ASN A 10 -0.78 9.49 -35.34
C ASN A 10 -0.14 8.89 -34.08
N THR A 11 0.56 9.70 -33.27
CA THR A 11 1.08 9.25 -31.97
C THR A 11 -0.05 8.93 -31.00
N TYR A 12 -1.12 9.73 -30.95
CA TYR A 12 -2.27 9.42 -30.08
C TYR A 12 -2.99 8.12 -30.47
N ARG A 13 -3.09 7.83 -31.77
CA ARG A 13 -3.64 6.56 -32.27
C ARG A 13 -2.74 5.38 -31.90
N GLU A 14 -1.42 5.52 -31.99
CA GLU A 14 -0.46 4.51 -31.52
C GLU A 14 -0.51 4.31 -30.00
N TYR A 15 -0.59 5.39 -29.21
CA TYR A 15 -0.74 5.29 -27.76
C TYR A 15 -2.05 4.62 -27.34
N ALA A 16 -3.16 4.90 -28.04
CA ALA A 16 -4.44 4.23 -27.82
C ALA A 16 -4.37 2.73 -28.15
N TYR A 17 -3.68 2.37 -29.25
CA TYR A 17 -3.46 0.98 -29.66
C TYR A 17 -2.57 0.21 -28.67
N TYR A 18 -1.47 0.83 -28.21
CA TYR A 18 -0.61 0.27 -27.16
C TYR A 18 -1.34 0.11 -25.82
N GLN A 19 -2.27 1.01 -25.46
CA GLN A 19 -3.11 0.83 -24.26
C GLN A 19 -4.09 -0.34 -24.38
N THR A 20 -4.70 -0.55 -25.55
CA THR A 20 -5.64 -1.66 -25.76
C THR A 20 -4.97 -3.03 -25.76
N VAL A 21 -3.78 -3.15 -26.38
CA VAL A 21 -3.01 -4.40 -26.38
C VAL A 21 -2.47 -4.71 -24.97
N ARG A 22 -1.99 -3.68 -24.26
CA ARG A 22 -1.53 -3.82 -22.87
C ARG A 22 -2.65 -4.18 -21.90
N ASN A 23 -3.88 -3.67 -22.11
CA ASN A 23 -5.04 -4.06 -21.29
C ASN A 23 -5.28 -5.58 -21.35
N ASN A 24 -5.32 -6.17 -22.55
CA ASN A 24 -5.57 -7.61 -22.73
C ASN A 24 -4.50 -8.52 -22.11
N GLU A 25 -3.21 -8.15 -22.11
CA GLU A 25 -2.15 -8.91 -21.42
C GLU A 25 -2.13 -8.67 -19.90
N SER A 26 -2.59 -7.50 -19.46
CA SER A 26 -2.58 -7.11 -18.05
C SER A 26 -3.74 -7.68 -17.23
N ASP A 27 -4.76 -8.26 -17.87
CA ASP A 27 -5.99 -8.73 -17.23
C ASP A 27 -5.78 -9.92 -16.25
N THR A 28 -4.65 -10.63 -16.32
CA THR A 28 -4.32 -11.72 -15.40
C THR A 28 -3.36 -11.31 -14.27
N ILE A 29 -2.40 -10.42 -14.53
CA ILE A 29 -1.34 -10.05 -13.56
C ILE A 29 -1.60 -8.68 -12.90
N SER A 30 -2.28 -7.75 -13.59
CA SER A 30 -2.57 -6.38 -13.08
C SER A 30 -3.95 -6.24 -12.43
N ARG A 31 -4.73 -7.33 -12.40
CA ARG A 31 -6.07 -7.41 -11.81
C ARG A 31 -6.05 -7.22 -10.30
N PHE A 32 -4.96 -7.59 -9.63
CA PHE A 32 -4.73 -7.25 -8.23
C PHE A 32 -4.13 -5.85 -8.13
N GLY A 33 -5.00 -4.88 -7.85
CA GLY A 33 -4.57 -3.53 -7.48
C GLY A 33 -3.72 -3.54 -6.21
N ARG A 34 -2.89 -2.52 -6.02
CA ARG A 34 -2.02 -2.44 -4.83
C ARG A 34 -2.79 -2.33 -3.52
N ARG A 35 -3.98 -1.72 -3.57
CA ARG A 35 -4.89 -1.57 -2.43
C ARG A 35 -5.46 -2.91 -1.94
N PRO A 36 -6.08 -3.78 -2.77
CA PRO A 36 -6.57 -5.07 -2.31
C PRO A 36 -5.43 -5.98 -1.81
N THR A 37 -4.25 -5.94 -2.43
CA THR A 37 -3.09 -6.72 -1.95
C THR A 37 -2.64 -6.26 -0.56
N LEU A 38 -2.59 -4.95 -0.33
CA LEU A 38 -2.23 -4.39 0.98
C LEU A 38 -3.30 -4.67 2.03
N LEU A 39 -4.59 -4.54 1.69
CA LEU A 39 -5.70 -4.91 2.58
C LEU A 39 -5.67 -6.40 2.94
N SER A 40 -5.45 -7.30 1.97
CA SER A 40 -5.36 -8.73 2.27
C SER A 40 -4.17 -9.06 3.17
N ALA A 41 -3.04 -8.38 2.98
CA ALA A 41 -1.86 -8.60 3.82
C ALA A 41 -2.08 -8.13 5.26
N VAL A 42 -2.72 -6.98 5.47
CA VAL A 42 -3.06 -6.47 6.82
C VAL A 42 -4.11 -7.34 7.49
N LEU A 43 -5.14 -7.80 6.76
CA LEU A 43 -6.13 -8.73 7.32
C LEU A 43 -5.48 -10.04 7.78
N LEU A 44 -4.53 -10.54 6.98
CA LEU A 44 -3.77 -11.74 7.31
C LEU A 44 -2.85 -11.51 8.53
N GLU A 45 -2.22 -10.34 8.62
CA GLU A 45 -1.43 -9.94 9.80
C GLU A 45 -2.28 -9.92 11.07
N ILE A 46 -3.46 -9.27 11.05
CA ILE A 46 -4.36 -9.20 12.21
C ILE A 46 -4.78 -10.61 12.64
N PHE A 47 -5.17 -11.46 11.68
CA PHE A 47 -5.56 -12.83 11.96
C PHE A 47 -4.44 -13.64 12.62
N LEU A 48 -3.23 -13.56 12.08
CA LEU A 48 -2.05 -14.24 12.65
C LEU A 48 -1.65 -13.66 14.01
N GLY A 49 -1.78 -12.34 14.20
CA GLY A 49 -1.48 -11.66 15.46
C GLY A 49 -2.39 -12.10 16.60
N VAL A 50 -3.70 -12.21 16.31
CA VAL A 50 -4.70 -12.73 17.25
C VAL A 50 -4.45 -14.22 17.51
N MET A 51 -4.23 -15.04 16.48
CA MET A 51 -3.89 -16.46 16.66
C MET A 51 -2.67 -16.64 17.57
N SER A 52 -1.64 -15.83 17.38
CA SER A 52 -0.40 -15.87 18.18
C SER A 52 -0.62 -15.55 19.66
N SER A 53 -1.76 -14.97 20.07
CA SER A 53 -2.11 -14.77 21.48
C SER A 53 -2.62 -16.04 22.16
N PHE A 54 -3.23 -16.96 21.40
CA PHE A 54 -3.91 -18.15 21.92
C PHE A 54 -3.07 -19.44 21.83
N LEU A 55 -1.84 -19.35 21.34
CA LEU A 55 -0.96 -20.50 21.10
C LEU A 55 0.05 -20.67 22.26
N PRO A 56 -0.18 -21.62 23.20
CA PRO A 56 0.77 -21.91 24.28
C PRO A 56 1.97 -22.76 23.81
N ASP A 57 1.86 -23.45 22.67
CA ASP A 57 2.91 -24.31 22.13
C ASP A 57 4.00 -23.54 21.39
N TYR A 58 5.26 -23.78 21.74
CA TYR A 58 6.43 -23.11 21.17
C TYR A 58 6.54 -23.24 19.64
N TRP A 59 6.34 -24.45 19.11
CA TRP A 59 6.47 -24.72 17.66
C TRP A 59 5.38 -24.01 16.86
N SER A 60 4.13 -24.14 17.30
CA SER A 60 2.98 -23.53 16.65
C SER A 60 3.06 -22.00 16.71
N PHE A 61 3.50 -21.44 17.85
CA PHE A 61 3.78 -20.01 18.00
C PHE A 61 4.84 -19.51 17.01
N THR A 62 5.94 -20.25 16.88
CA THR A 62 7.05 -19.88 15.98
C THR A 62 6.63 -19.88 14.50
N ILE A 63 5.86 -20.89 14.08
CA ILE A 63 5.36 -20.98 12.70
C ILE A 63 4.43 -19.79 12.38
N VAL A 64 3.48 -19.48 13.27
CA VAL A 64 2.58 -18.33 13.09
C VAL A 64 3.37 -17.01 13.03
N ARG A 65 4.41 -16.87 13.85
CA ARG A 65 5.30 -15.69 13.83
C ARG A 65 6.08 -15.56 12.52
N MET A 66 6.51 -16.65 11.89
CA MET A 66 7.13 -16.59 10.57
C MET A 66 6.17 -16.03 9.51
N PHE A 67 4.94 -16.51 9.46
CA PHE A 67 3.93 -16.00 8.53
C PHE A 67 3.56 -14.54 8.81
N LEU A 68 3.52 -14.16 10.09
CA LEU A 68 3.29 -12.78 10.49
C LEU A 68 4.43 -11.87 9.98
N GLY A 69 5.68 -12.28 10.11
CA GLY A 69 6.84 -11.56 9.57
C GLY A 69 6.79 -11.41 8.04
N LEU A 70 6.39 -12.45 7.31
CA LEU A 70 6.19 -12.40 5.86
C LEU A 70 5.12 -11.38 5.46
N SER A 71 4.03 -11.32 6.23
CA SER A 71 2.92 -10.39 6.00
C SER A 71 3.35 -8.94 6.19
N VAL A 72 4.03 -8.66 7.31
CA VAL A 72 4.57 -7.33 7.64
C VAL A 72 5.58 -6.87 6.59
N GLY A 73 6.48 -7.76 6.15
CA GLY A 73 7.41 -7.47 5.06
C GLY A 73 6.69 -7.07 3.76
N GLY A 74 5.63 -7.79 3.40
CA GLY A 74 4.78 -7.47 2.25
C GLY A 74 4.10 -6.11 2.37
N ILE A 75 3.55 -5.79 3.54
CA ILE A 75 2.90 -4.50 3.81
C ILE A 75 3.89 -3.35 3.67
N MET A 76 5.10 -3.49 4.22
CA MET A 76 6.16 -2.49 4.12
C MET A 76 6.55 -2.22 2.66
N VAL A 77 6.77 -3.28 1.87
CA VAL A 77 7.14 -3.13 0.46
C VAL A 77 6.00 -2.47 -0.33
N VAL A 78 4.77 -3.01 -0.27
CA VAL A 78 3.65 -2.48 -1.05
C VAL A 78 3.29 -1.05 -0.62
N GLY A 79 3.36 -0.76 0.68
CA GLY A 79 3.14 0.58 1.23
C GLY A 79 4.16 1.60 0.73
N PHE A 80 5.45 1.25 0.75
CA PHE A 80 6.50 2.10 0.20
C PHE A 80 6.28 2.41 -1.28
N VAL A 81 6.00 1.40 -2.11
CA VAL A 81 5.80 1.65 -3.54
C VAL A 81 4.52 2.45 -3.79
N LEU A 82 3.48 2.34 -2.96
CA LEU A 82 2.27 3.16 -3.06
C LEU A 82 2.58 4.64 -2.80
N ILE A 83 3.38 4.96 -1.79
CA ILE A 83 3.77 6.34 -1.47
C ILE A 83 4.62 6.94 -2.60
N VAL A 84 5.60 6.19 -3.11
CA VAL A 84 6.43 6.62 -4.24
C VAL A 84 5.61 6.86 -5.51
N GLU A 85 4.54 6.09 -5.72
CA GLU A 85 3.61 6.33 -6.82
C GLU A 85 2.78 7.59 -6.66
N TYR A 86 2.50 8.01 -5.43
CA TYR A 86 1.70 9.20 -5.13
C TYR A 86 2.45 10.50 -5.37
N VAL A 87 3.71 10.60 -4.93
CA VAL A 87 4.47 11.86 -4.96
C VAL A 87 5.24 12.06 -6.28
N GLY A 88 5.38 11.01 -7.10
CA GLY A 88 6.07 11.09 -8.39
C GLY A 88 7.60 11.09 -8.27
N GLY A 89 8.28 11.21 -9.42
CA GLY A 89 9.71 10.92 -9.54
C GLY A 89 10.67 11.90 -8.86
N ALA A 90 10.26 13.15 -8.66
CA ALA A 90 11.17 14.25 -8.34
C ALA A 90 11.63 14.29 -6.87
N TYR A 91 10.85 13.74 -5.93
CA TYR A 91 11.12 13.85 -4.48
C TYR A 91 11.35 12.50 -3.79
N LYS A 92 11.64 11.45 -4.57
CA LYS A 92 11.75 10.06 -4.09
C LYS A 92 12.66 9.90 -2.87
N ASP A 93 13.80 10.57 -2.86
CA ASP A 93 14.80 10.45 -1.80
C ASP A 93 14.36 11.12 -0.49
N SER A 94 13.67 12.26 -0.58
CA SER A 94 13.10 12.93 0.60
C SER A 94 11.94 12.13 1.20
N ILE A 95 11.14 11.48 0.37
CA ILE A 95 9.98 10.70 0.81
C ILE A 95 10.41 9.39 1.46
N SER A 96 11.47 8.75 0.96
CA SER A 96 11.99 7.52 1.59
C SER A 96 12.51 7.81 3.00
N ALA A 97 13.15 8.96 3.22
CA ALA A 97 13.53 9.42 4.55
C ALA A 97 12.29 9.70 5.43
N LEU A 98 11.28 10.37 4.89
CA LEU A 98 10.04 10.68 5.61
C LEU A 98 9.27 9.40 6.02
N PHE A 99 9.35 8.34 5.22
CA PHE A 99 8.73 7.04 5.51
C PHE A 99 9.31 6.34 6.74
N HIS A 100 10.60 6.55 7.02
CA HIS A 100 11.26 5.95 8.19
C HIS A 100 10.84 6.59 9.52
N ILE A 101 10.49 7.87 9.54
CA ILE A 101 10.14 8.60 10.78
C ILE A 101 8.96 7.94 11.54
N PRO A 102 7.78 7.72 10.93
CA PRO A 102 6.67 7.07 11.64
C PRO A 102 6.99 5.63 12.03
N PHE A 103 7.82 4.92 11.26
CA PHE A 103 8.26 3.56 11.58
C PHE A 103 9.09 3.53 12.87
N THR A 104 10.06 4.44 13.00
CA THR A 104 10.89 4.55 14.21
C THR A 104 10.05 5.00 15.42
N LEU A 105 9.14 5.96 15.25
CA LEU A 105 8.23 6.37 16.32
C LEU A 105 7.34 5.22 16.81
N GLY A 106 6.82 4.41 15.88
CA GLY A 106 6.04 3.21 16.21
C GLY A 106 6.83 2.20 17.05
N HIS A 107 8.10 1.97 16.71
CA HIS A 107 8.96 1.05 17.48
C HIS A 107 9.29 1.59 18.87
N ILE A 108 9.52 2.88 19.02
CA ILE A 108 9.76 3.51 20.33
C ILE A 108 8.51 3.38 21.22
N LEU A 109 7.32 3.66 20.67
CA LEU A 109 6.06 3.46 21.37
C LEU A 109 5.84 1.99 21.74
N LEU A 110 6.14 1.07 20.84
CA LEU A 110 6.01 -0.37 21.08
C LEU A 110 6.93 -0.83 22.22
N ALA A 111 8.18 -0.35 22.26
CA ALA A 111 9.11 -0.63 23.35
C ALA A 111 8.61 -0.06 24.69
N LEU A 112 8.02 1.14 24.68
CA LEU A 112 7.40 1.73 25.87
C LEU A 112 6.22 0.89 26.37
N PHE A 113 5.33 0.44 25.48
CA PHE A 113 4.22 -0.45 25.85
C PHE A 113 4.70 -1.80 26.41
N GLY A 114 5.79 -2.34 25.87
CA GLY A 114 6.41 -3.58 26.37
C GLY A 114 7.03 -3.41 27.77
N PHE A 115 7.43 -2.19 28.13
CA PHE A 115 7.89 -1.89 29.48
C PHE A 115 6.74 -1.78 30.49
N LEU A 116 5.61 -1.19 30.09
CA LEU A 116 4.44 -1.01 30.96
C LEU A 116 3.62 -2.31 31.16
N ILE A 117 3.51 -3.15 30.13
CA ILE A 117 2.67 -4.34 30.13
C ILE A 117 3.55 -5.58 30.23
N ARG A 118 3.57 -6.22 31.41
CA ARG A 118 4.33 -7.45 31.66
C ARG A 118 3.65 -8.71 31.09
N ASP A 119 2.34 -8.67 30.89
CA ASP A 119 1.56 -9.79 30.36
C ASP A 119 1.63 -9.86 28.83
N TYR A 120 2.18 -10.96 28.30
CA TYR A 120 2.38 -11.16 26.87
C TYR A 120 1.08 -11.14 26.05
N VAL A 121 -0.03 -11.61 26.63
CA VAL A 121 -1.35 -11.64 25.96
C VAL A 121 -1.91 -10.24 25.77
N HIS A 122 -1.88 -9.42 26.83
CA HIS A 122 -2.36 -8.03 26.78
C HIS A 122 -1.50 -7.18 25.84
N PHE A 123 -0.19 -7.42 25.82
CA PHE A 123 0.72 -6.77 24.87
C PHE A 123 0.38 -7.13 23.42
N GLN A 124 0.17 -8.42 23.14
CA GLN A 124 -0.16 -8.88 21.80
C GLN A 124 -1.53 -8.36 21.32
N LEU A 125 -2.54 -8.34 22.19
CA LEU A 125 -3.84 -7.74 21.88
C LEU A 125 -3.74 -6.24 21.62
N GLY A 126 -2.90 -5.51 22.36
CA GLY A 126 -2.62 -4.09 22.13
C GLY A 126 -2.02 -3.83 20.75
N ILE A 127 -1.09 -4.68 20.30
CA ILE A 127 -0.50 -4.61 18.95
C ILE A 127 -1.56 -4.89 17.89
N SER A 128 -2.40 -5.90 18.09
CA SER A 128 -3.51 -6.22 17.18
C SER A 128 -4.52 -5.06 17.08
N LEU A 129 -4.77 -4.34 18.18
CA LEU A 129 -5.63 -3.17 18.16
C LEU A 129 -5.01 -2.02 17.37
N ALA A 130 -3.72 -1.76 17.53
CA ALA A 130 -3.01 -0.72 16.79
C ALA A 130 -3.02 -0.99 15.28
N THR A 131 -2.89 -2.24 14.86
CA THR A 131 -2.98 -2.66 13.46
C THR A 131 -4.39 -2.52 12.88
N ILE A 132 -5.44 -2.70 13.67
CA ILE A 132 -6.84 -2.41 13.26
C ILE A 132 -7.05 -0.92 12.98
N VAL A 133 -6.47 -0.04 13.81
CA VAL A 133 -6.51 1.42 13.56
C VAL A 133 -5.79 1.76 12.25
N LEU A 134 -4.65 1.12 12.00
CA LEU A 134 -3.92 1.26 10.74
C LEU A 134 -4.75 0.79 9.53
N LEU A 135 -5.48 -0.32 9.67
CA LEU A 135 -6.38 -0.84 8.64
C LEU A 135 -7.47 0.17 8.27
N MET A 136 -8.09 0.83 9.26
CA MET A 136 -9.07 1.90 8.98
C MET A 136 -8.45 3.03 8.19
N TYR A 137 -7.24 3.46 8.55
CA TYR A 137 -6.52 4.51 7.84
C TYR A 137 -6.21 4.12 6.38
N ILE A 138 -5.77 2.88 6.16
CA ILE A 138 -5.53 2.32 4.83
C ILE A 138 -6.81 2.21 4.00
N CYS A 139 -7.94 1.88 4.62
CA CYS A 139 -9.23 1.81 3.92
C CYS A 139 -9.66 3.15 3.33
N ILE A 140 -9.32 4.25 4.01
CA ILE A 140 -9.60 5.64 3.58
C ILE A 140 -8.63 6.08 2.48
N LEU A 141 -7.44 5.50 2.43
CA LEU A 141 -6.40 5.81 1.45
C LEU A 141 -6.85 5.42 0.03
N PRO A 142 -6.90 6.38 -0.92
CA PRO A 142 -7.45 6.11 -2.23
C PRO A 142 -6.42 5.36 -3.11
N GLU A 143 -6.89 4.63 -4.12
CA GLU A 143 -6.05 3.75 -4.96
C GLU A 143 -4.94 4.52 -5.69
N SER A 144 -3.82 3.87 -6.01
CA SER A 144 -2.69 4.59 -6.62
C SER A 144 -3.07 5.14 -8.00
N PRO A 145 -2.82 6.44 -8.27
CA PRO A 145 -3.29 7.09 -9.50
C PRO A 145 -2.66 6.50 -10.76
N ARG A 146 -1.45 5.93 -10.65
CA ARG A 146 -0.79 5.17 -11.73
C ARG A 146 -1.51 3.88 -12.06
N TRP A 147 -2.00 3.13 -11.07
CA TRP A 147 -2.78 1.93 -11.33
C TRP A 147 -4.11 2.28 -11.99
N LEU A 148 -4.77 3.37 -11.56
CA LEU A 148 -5.99 3.86 -12.22
C LEU A 148 -5.75 4.28 -13.67
N MET A 149 -4.62 4.92 -13.97
CA MET A 149 -4.22 5.23 -15.36
C MET A 149 -3.91 3.95 -16.16
N ALA A 150 -3.26 2.96 -15.55
CA ALA A 150 -2.90 1.70 -16.20
C ALA A 150 -4.09 0.76 -16.44
N THR A 151 -5.15 0.83 -15.62
CA THR A 151 -6.39 0.02 -15.76
C THR A 151 -7.49 0.73 -16.57
N GLY A 152 -7.15 1.79 -17.31
CA GLY A 152 -8.10 2.52 -18.16
C GLY A 152 -9.15 3.35 -17.42
N LYS A 153 -9.07 3.47 -16.08
CA LYS A 153 -9.98 4.27 -15.24
C LYS A 153 -9.55 5.73 -15.16
N ILE A 154 -9.28 6.34 -16.32
CA ILE A 154 -8.66 7.67 -16.46
C ILE A 154 -9.49 8.77 -15.76
N LEU A 155 -10.82 8.73 -15.85
CA LEU A 155 -11.70 9.71 -15.19
C LEU A 155 -11.58 9.71 -13.66
N ARG A 156 -11.40 8.54 -13.04
CA ARG A 156 -11.19 8.45 -11.58
C ARG A 156 -9.80 8.92 -11.19
N ALA A 157 -8.78 8.63 -12.01
CA ALA A 157 -7.42 9.14 -11.80
C ALA A 157 -7.38 10.67 -11.82
N ILE A 158 -8.02 11.30 -12.82
CA ILE A 158 -8.10 12.76 -12.95
C ILE A 158 -8.79 13.37 -11.72
N LYS A 159 -9.93 12.81 -11.28
CA LYS A 159 -10.65 13.30 -10.10
C LYS A 159 -9.84 13.18 -8.80
N GLN A 160 -9.02 12.14 -8.67
CA GLN A 160 -8.10 11.99 -7.54
C GLN A 160 -6.95 12.99 -7.60
N MET A 161 -6.33 13.16 -8.76
CA MET A 161 -5.27 14.15 -8.94
C MET A 161 -5.78 15.59 -8.73
N GLU A 162 -7.00 15.91 -9.15
CA GLU A 162 -7.62 17.22 -8.92
C GLU A 162 -7.86 17.49 -7.43
N ARG A 163 -8.25 16.48 -6.64
CA ARG A 163 -8.36 16.61 -5.17
C ARG A 163 -7.01 16.86 -4.51
N VAL A 164 -5.98 16.13 -4.93
CA VAL A 164 -4.63 16.31 -4.39
C VAL A 164 -4.08 17.68 -4.78
N ALA A 165 -4.30 18.11 -6.02
CA ALA A 165 -3.92 19.44 -6.49
C ALA A 165 -4.64 20.56 -5.73
N LYS A 166 -5.94 20.42 -5.43
CA LYS A 166 -6.72 21.36 -4.61
C LYS A 166 -6.27 21.43 -3.14
N MET A 167 -5.58 20.42 -2.61
CA MET A 167 -5.01 20.47 -1.26
C MET A 167 -3.61 21.11 -1.23
N LEU A 168 -2.93 21.21 -2.37
CA LEU A 168 -1.58 21.76 -2.50
C LEU A 168 -1.55 23.22 -2.95
N VAL A 169 -2.71 23.82 -3.25
CA VAL A 169 -2.92 25.24 -3.58
C VAL A 169 -3.71 25.89 -2.45
#